data_AF-F5LQW7-F1
#
_entry.id   AF-F5LQW7-F1
#
_cell.length_a   1.000
_cell.length_b   1.000
_cell.length_c   1.000
_cell.angle_alpha   90.00
_cell.angle_beta   90.00
_cell.angle_gamma   90.00
#
_symmetry.space_group_name_H-M   'P 1'
#
loop_
_entity.id
_entity.type
_entity.pdbx_description
1 polymer ?
#
loop_
_entity_poly.entity_id
_entity_poly.type
_entity_poly.pdbx_seq_one_letter_code
_entity_poly.pdbx_strand_id
1 'polypeptide(L)' 'MEVFEVEIGEMNYGLEIDGILGFDFIQAAGLVINSKELTVGAGV' A
#
# COMPACT_ATOMS: atom_id res chain seq x y z
N MET A 1 11.17 -26.08 7.17
CA MET A 1 10.65 -24.84 7.77
C MET A 1 11.50 -23.74 7.17
N GLU A 2 11.04 -23.13 6.08
CA GLU A 2 11.74 -21.97 5.52
C GLU A 2 11.53 -20.80 6.47
N VAL A 3 12.61 -20.38 7.09
CA VAL A 3 12.66 -19.15 7.87
C VAL A 3 12.68 -18.04 6.82
N PHE A 4 11.56 -17.32 6.68
CA PHE A 4 11.53 -16.08 5.93
C PHE A 4 12.49 -15.11 6.64
N GLU A 5 13.70 -15.00 6.12
CA GLU A 5 14.65 -13.97 6.55
C GLU A 5 14.07 -12.63 6.14
N VAL A 6 13.48 -11.93 7.11
CA VAL A 6 13.16 -10.51 6.97
C VAL A 6 14.50 -9.79 6.90
N GLU A 7 14.95 -9.45 5.70
CA GLU A 7 15.98 -8.42 5.53
C GLU A 7 15.41 -7.11 6.05
N ILE A 8 15.72 -6.78 7.30
CA ILE A 8 15.52 -5.42 7.85
C ILE A 8 16.65 -4.55 7.28
N GLY A 9 16.62 -4.34 5.97
CA GLY A 9 17.20 -3.16 5.36
C GLY A 9 16.30 -1.99 5.72
N GLU A 10 16.88 -0.89 6.16
CA GLU A 10 16.16 0.35 6.43
C GLU A 10 15.20 0.63 5.26
N MET A 11 13.89 0.53 5.49
CA MET A 11 12.86 0.85 4.49
C MET A 11 12.76 2.37 4.35
N ASN A 12 13.86 2.99 3.93
CA ASN A 12 13.94 4.41 3.66
C ASN A 12 13.49 4.62 2.21
N TYR A 13 12.18 4.72 2.01
CA TYR A 13 11.58 5.04 0.73
C TYR A 13 11.80 6.51 0.31
N GLY A 14 12.57 7.29 1.09
CA GLY A 14 12.76 8.73 0.90
C GLY A 14 11.51 9.55 1.22
N LEU A 15 10.49 8.92 1.81
CA LEU A 15 9.19 9.48 2.15
C LEU A 15 8.75 8.95 3.52
N GLU A 16 8.10 9.80 4.31
CA GLU A 16 7.43 9.37 5.55
C GLU A 16 6.19 8.56 5.17
N ILE A 17 6.10 7.33 5.70
CA ILE A 17 4.97 6.44 5.45
C ILE A 17 4.12 6.40 6.72
N ASP A 18 2.92 6.98 6.65
CA ASP A 18 1.92 6.91 7.74
C ASP A 18 1.27 5.53 7.85
N GLY A 19 1.21 4.79 6.73
CA GLY A 19 0.62 3.46 6.69
C GLY A 19 0.63 2.84 5.30
N ILE A 20 0.42 1.52 5.26
CA ILE A 20 0.35 0.73 4.04
C ILE A 20 -1.09 0.22 3.89
N LEU A 21 -1.69 0.41 2.72
CA LEU A 21 -2.99 -0.17 2.38
C LEU A 21 -2.79 -1.55 1.76
N GLY A 22 -3.41 -2.56 2.36
CA GLY A 22 -3.44 -3.91 1.84
C GLY A 22 -4.35 -4.05 0.62
N PHE A 23 -3.99 -4.97 -0.29
CA PHE A 23 -4.79 -5.27 -1.48
C PHE A 23 -6.18 -5.82 -1.14
N ASP A 24 -6.30 -6.53 -0.03
CA ASP A 24 -7.56 -7.03 0.53
C ASP A 24 -8.53 -5.89 0.84
N PHE A 25 -8.06 -4.85 1.52
CA PHE A 25 -8.84 -3.65 1.81
C PHE A 25 -9.19 -2.89 0.53
N ILE A 26 -8.22 -2.69 -0.36
CA ILE A 26 -8.42 -2.01 -1.64
C ILE A 26 -9.53 -2.70 -2.45
N GLN A 27 -9.50 -4.03 -2.50
CA GLN A 27 -10.51 -4.83 -3.20
C GLN A 27 -11.87 -4.75 -2.50
N ALA A 28 -11.92 -4.95 -1.17
CA ALA A 28 -13.17 -4.97 -0.41
C ALA A 28 -13.89 -3.61 -0.41
N ALA A 29 -13.13 -2.51 -0.38
CA ALA A 29 -13.67 -1.16 -0.44
C ALA A 29 -13.93 -0.66 -1.88
N GLY A 30 -13.54 -1.43 -2.90
CA GLY A 30 -13.70 -1.06 -4.31
C GLY A 30 -12.97 0.25 -4.65
N LEU A 31 -11.77 0.48 -4.11
CA LEU A 31 -11.09 1.75 -4.28
C LEU A 31 -10.67 2.01 -5.74
N VAL A 32 -10.88 3.23 -6.20
CA VAL A 32 -10.37 3.75 -7.46
C VAL A 32 -9.28 4.79 -7.16
N ILE A 33 -8.06 4.49 -7.59
CA ILE A 33 -6.90 5.38 -7.45
C ILE A 33 -6.67 6.10 -8.77
N ASN A 34 -6.85 7.42 -8.79
CA ASN A 34 -6.49 8.27 -9.91
C ASN A 34 -5.10 8.87 -9.66
N SER A 35 -4.09 8.30 -10.30
CA SER A 35 -2.69 8.71 -10.15
C SER A 35 -2.38 10.06 -10.81
N LYS A 36 -3.18 10.51 -11.77
CA LYS A 36 -2.98 11.80 -12.45
C LYS A 36 -3.33 12.96 -11.53
N GLU A 37 -4.44 12.84 -10.82
CA GLU A 37 -4.94 13.86 -9.90
C GLU A 37 -4.55 13.58 -8.43
N LEU A 38 -3.87 12.46 -8.17
CA LEU A 38 -3.51 11.98 -6.85
C LEU A 38 -4.73 11.88 -5.91
N THR A 39 -5.82 11.30 -6.39
CA THR A 39 -7.08 11.15 -5.64
C THR A 39 -7.46 9.68 -5.48
N VAL A 40 -8.18 9.39 -4.39
CA VAL A 40 -8.75 8.07 -4.08
C VAL A 40 -10.25 8.22 -3.84
N GLY A 41 -11.05 7.36 -4.46
CA GLY A 41 -12.51 7.33 -4.30
C GLY A 41 -13.07 5.91 -4.31
N ALA A 42 -14.38 5.78 -4.16
CA ALA A 42 -15.08 4.51 -4.29
C ALA A 42 -15.49 4.25 -5.75
N GLY A 43 -15.24 3.04 -6.23
CA GLY A 43 -15.79 2.52 -7.48
C GLY A 43 -17.27 2.21 -7.27
N VAL A 44 -18.13 2.92 -7.99
CA VAL A 44 -19.59 2.72 -8.01
C VAL A 44 -19.96 1.41 -8.69
#